data_AF-A0A920MSM8-F1
#
_entry.id   AF-A0A920MSM8-F1
#
_cell.length_a   1.000
_cell.length_b   1.000
_cell.length_c   1.000
_cell.angle_alpha   90.00
_cell.angle_beta   90.00
_cell.angle_gamma   90.00
#
_symmetry.space_group_name_H-M   'P 1'
#
loop_
_entity.id
_entity.type
_entity.pdbx_description
1 polymer ?
#
loop_
_entity_poly.entity_id
_entity_poly.type
_entity_poly.pdbx_seq_one_letter_code
_entity_poly.pdbx_strand_id
1 'polypeptide(L)'
;MRYLYTIFIFSYSFLFALPPLKDAEIDSFIIARYSGDTSMVNQTIASGFLYVHTPYVGLGVSAYYVDGSLLITDVVNDSIQTFLSVGDKIHEHNGKVVNKSGLNTNGAVGEEQKLIITKAGDSTFSELKIPLQLFQYEQDSASFVEEILKYSDLWFDFDVTIKEKVIRKNKVFVHYLWEGSKYESGDTYYFSAMEILYLNKKRDLVERIEGIWSEKQFRDQFK
;
A
#
# COMPACT_ATOMS: atom_id res chain seq x y z
N MET A 1 -53.67 -54.18 1.41
CA MET A 1 -52.56 -53.40 0.82
C MET A 1 -51.92 -52.57 1.92
N ARG A 2 -50.62 -52.74 2.17
CA ARG A 2 -49.85 -51.96 3.17
C ARG A 2 -49.29 -50.72 2.47
N TYR A 3 -49.69 -49.53 2.91
CA TYR A 3 -49.09 -48.28 2.44
C TYR A 3 -47.81 -48.01 3.27
N LEU A 4 -46.66 -48.01 2.59
CA LEU A 4 -45.40 -47.50 3.17
C LEU A 4 -45.45 -45.97 3.12
N TYR A 5 -45.35 -45.32 4.27
CA TYR A 5 -45.11 -43.88 4.35
C TYR A 5 -43.61 -43.62 4.30
N THR A 6 -43.12 -43.13 3.16
CA THR A 6 -41.74 -42.64 3.03
C THR A 6 -41.68 -41.21 3.56
N ILE A 7 -41.04 -41.02 4.71
CA ILE A 7 -40.80 -39.69 5.29
C ILE A 7 -39.57 -39.09 4.59
N PHE A 8 -39.77 -38.04 3.81
CA PHE A 8 -38.70 -37.22 3.25
C PHE A 8 -38.24 -36.20 4.30
N ILE A 9 -37.06 -36.40 4.88
CA ILE A 9 -36.43 -35.41 5.78
C ILE A 9 -35.66 -34.44 4.89
N PHE A 10 -36.23 -33.26 4.65
CA PHE A 10 -35.50 -32.14 4.05
C PHE A 10 -34.60 -31.52 5.12
N SER A 11 -33.31 -31.85 5.11
CA SER A 11 -32.31 -31.10 5.87
C SER A 11 -32.06 -29.76 5.15
N TYR A 12 -32.73 -28.71 5.62
CA TYR A 12 -32.39 -27.32 5.27
C TYR A 12 -31.03 -26.98 5.89
N SER A 13 -29.97 -27.15 5.13
CA SER A 13 -28.66 -26.57 5.44
C SER A 13 -28.75 -25.07 5.17
N PHE A 14 -29.20 -24.30 6.15
CA PHE A 14 -28.95 -22.85 6.14
C PHE A 14 -27.42 -22.67 6.22
N LEU A 15 -26.78 -22.42 5.08
CA LEU A 15 -25.48 -21.78 5.03
C LEU A 15 -25.68 -20.37 5.58
N PHE A 16 -25.62 -20.23 6.90
CA PHE A 16 -25.48 -18.92 7.52
C PHE A 16 -24.17 -18.34 6.99
N ALA A 17 -24.27 -17.34 6.12
CA ALA A 17 -23.16 -16.42 5.92
C ALA A 17 -22.76 -15.92 7.31
N LEU A 18 -21.46 -15.91 7.60
CA LEU A 18 -20.97 -15.31 8.83
C LEU A 18 -21.47 -13.86 8.90
N PRO A 19 -21.74 -13.35 10.12
CA PRO A 19 -22.13 -11.96 10.27
C PRO A 19 -20.97 -11.07 9.79
N PRO A 20 -21.25 -9.98 9.06
CA PRO A 20 -20.23 -9.07 8.57
C PRO A 20 -19.33 -8.61 9.71
N LEU A 21 -18.04 -8.36 9.41
CA LEU A 21 -17.09 -7.73 10.34
C LEU A 21 -17.82 -6.61 11.08
N LYS A 22 -17.89 -6.74 12.40
CA LYS A 22 -18.54 -5.76 13.27
C LYS A 22 -17.74 -4.47 13.19
N ASP A 23 -18.42 -3.33 13.40
CA ASP A 23 -17.77 -2.02 13.35
C ASP A 23 -16.46 -1.96 14.19
N ALA A 24 -16.46 -2.55 15.38
CA ALA A 24 -15.29 -2.61 16.26
C ALA A 24 -14.11 -3.45 15.71
N GLU A 25 -14.40 -4.45 14.86
CA GLU A 25 -13.37 -5.29 14.24
C GLU A 25 -12.67 -4.55 13.10
N ILE A 26 -13.39 -3.69 12.37
CA ILE A 26 -12.78 -2.77 11.39
C ILE A 26 -11.87 -1.77 12.10
N ASP A 27 -12.32 -1.18 13.22
CA ASP A 27 -11.51 -0.19 13.94
C ASP A 27 -10.23 -0.85 14.51
N SER A 28 -10.38 -2.04 15.11
CA SER A 28 -9.26 -2.85 15.58
C SER A 28 -8.30 -3.23 14.45
N PHE A 29 -8.82 -3.55 13.26
CA PHE A 29 -8.00 -3.87 12.09
C PHE A 29 -7.18 -2.65 11.63
N ILE A 30 -7.78 -1.46 11.58
CA ILE A 30 -7.05 -0.24 11.22
C ILE A 30 -5.98 0.07 12.28
N ILE A 31 -6.30 0.00 13.56
CA ILE A 31 -5.35 0.26 14.65
C ILE A 31 -4.19 -0.75 14.63
N ALA A 32 -4.50 -2.05 14.40
CA ALA A 32 -3.51 -3.13 14.37
C ALA A 32 -2.42 -2.92 13.31
N ARG A 33 -2.75 -2.28 12.19
CA ARG A 33 -1.79 -1.93 11.13
C ARG A 33 -0.72 -0.95 11.60
N TYR A 34 -1.05 -0.10 12.57
CA TYR A 34 -0.14 0.93 13.08
C TYR A 34 0.54 0.49 14.38
N SER A 35 -0.11 -0.38 15.16
CA SER A 35 0.46 -0.94 16.39
C SER A 35 1.44 -2.09 16.17
N GLY A 36 1.60 -2.56 14.92
CA GLY A 36 2.42 -3.73 14.62
C GLY A 36 1.76 -5.06 15.02
N ASP A 37 0.46 -5.10 15.30
CA ASP A 37 -0.25 -6.36 15.63
C ASP A 37 -0.53 -7.17 14.36
N THR A 38 0.53 -7.79 13.85
CA THR A 38 0.48 -8.64 12.66
C THR A 38 -0.39 -9.88 12.85
N SER A 39 -0.67 -10.31 14.09
CA SER A 39 -1.55 -11.45 14.34
C SER A 39 -3.00 -11.08 14.06
N MET A 40 -3.47 -9.95 14.60
CA MET A 40 -4.80 -9.40 14.28
C MET A 40 -4.97 -9.14 12.79
N VAL A 41 -3.95 -8.54 12.15
CA VAL A 41 -3.97 -8.27 10.71
C VAL A 41 -4.12 -9.57 9.91
N ASN A 42 -3.28 -10.57 10.18
CA ASN A 42 -3.33 -11.87 9.48
C ASN A 42 -4.64 -12.63 9.70
N GLN A 43 -5.28 -12.49 10.86
CA GLN A 43 -6.59 -13.08 11.14
C GLN A 43 -7.72 -12.37 10.39
N THR A 44 -7.53 -11.11 9.98
CA THR A 44 -8.55 -10.29 9.34
C THR A 44 -8.47 -10.29 7.81
N ILE A 45 -7.27 -10.48 7.24
CA ILE A 45 -7.07 -10.52 5.78
C ILE A 45 -7.26 -11.92 5.20
N ALA A 46 -7.73 -12.00 3.95
CA ALA A 46 -7.89 -13.26 3.24
C ALA A 46 -6.54 -13.78 2.68
N SER A 47 -6.46 -15.08 2.37
CA SER A 47 -5.24 -15.70 1.82
C SER A 47 -4.79 -15.15 0.46
N GLY A 48 -5.69 -14.51 -0.29
CA GLY A 48 -5.40 -13.83 -1.56
C GLY A 48 -5.54 -12.31 -1.45
N PHE A 49 -5.25 -11.77 -0.26
CA PHE A 49 -5.33 -10.35 0.03
C PHE A 49 -4.47 -9.53 -0.93
N LEU A 50 -5.02 -8.39 -1.36
CA LEU A 50 -4.31 -7.39 -2.16
C LEU A 50 -4.58 -5.99 -1.62
N TYR A 51 -3.54 -5.22 -1.39
CA TYR A 51 -3.67 -3.80 -1.12
C TYR A 51 -3.22 -2.99 -2.33
N VAL A 52 -4.16 -2.26 -2.90
CA VAL A 52 -3.96 -1.44 -4.10
C VAL A 52 -3.87 0.01 -3.67
N HIS A 53 -2.68 0.60 -3.81
CA HIS A 53 -2.43 1.99 -3.41
C HIS A 53 -3.04 2.99 -4.39
N THR A 54 -3.17 4.25 -3.97
CA THR A 54 -3.53 5.33 -4.90
C THR A 54 -2.47 5.44 -6.01
N PRO A 55 -2.87 5.47 -7.30
CA PRO A 55 -1.92 5.56 -8.38
C PRO A 55 -1.23 6.92 -8.42
N TYR A 56 -0.05 6.96 -9.03
CA TYR A 56 0.75 8.17 -9.14
C TYR A 56 1.45 8.32 -10.48
N VAL A 57 1.80 9.57 -10.81
CA VAL A 57 2.57 9.88 -12.01
C VAL A 57 4.04 9.97 -11.63
N GLY A 58 4.88 9.14 -12.24
CA GLY A 58 6.29 9.07 -11.88
C GLY A 58 7.12 8.27 -12.86
N LEU A 59 8.31 7.87 -12.42
CA LEU A 59 9.20 6.97 -13.15
C LEU A 59 9.02 5.49 -12.76
N GLY A 60 8.20 5.19 -11.75
CA GLY A 60 7.92 3.81 -11.33
C GLY A 60 9.09 3.10 -10.69
N VAL A 61 9.94 3.82 -9.96
CA VAL A 61 11.12 3.24 -9.29
C VAL A 61 11.27 3.79 -7.88
N SER A 62 11.75 2.95 -6.97
CA SER A 62 12.25 3.38 -5.66
C SER A 62 13.78 3.41 -5.69
N ALA A 63 14.37 4.44 -5.11
CA ALA A 63 15.81 4.59 -5.04
C ALA A 63 16.24 5.26 -3.74
N TYR A 64 17.43 4.90 -3.24
CA TYR A 64 18.04 5.58 -2.11
C TYR A 64 19.38 6.18 -2.50
N TYR A 65 19.75 7.26 -1.80
CA TYR A 65 20.98 7.98 -2.08
C TYR A 65 22.19 7.28 -1.46
N VAL A 66 23.16 6.96 -2.29
CA VAL A 66 24.44 6.35 -1.90
C VAL A 66 25.55 6.81 -2.83
N ASP A 67 26.67 7.23 -2.22
CA ASP A 67 27.91 7.60 -2.92
C ASP A 67 27.73 8.58 -4.08
N GLY A 68 26.93 9.64 -3.89
CA GLY A 68 26.74 10.66 -4.92
C GLY A 68 25.63 10.36 -5.94
N SER A 69 24.98 9.21 -5.85
CA SER A 69 23.98 8.73 -6.81
C SER A 69 22.72 8.21 -6.12
N LEU A 70 21.62 8.05 -6.87
CA LEU A 70 20.44 7.33 -6.42
C LEU A 70 20.50 5.90 -6.96
N LEU A 71 20.69 4.92 -6.08
CA LEU A 71 20.67 3.50 -6.42
C LEU A 71 19.22 3.02 -6.47
N ILE A 72 18.79 2.49 -7.61
CA ILE A 72 17.46 1.91 -7.78
C ILE A 72 17.38 0.59 -7.02
N THR A 73 16.41 0.49 -6.12
CA THR A 73 16.18 -0.70 -5.28
C THR A 73 14.92 -1.45 -5.65
N ASP A 74 13.98 -0.81 -6.32
CA ASP A 74 12.72 -1.42 -6.72
C ASP A 74 12.17 -0.77 -7.99
N VAL A 75 11.40 -1.55 -8.75
CA VAL A 75 10.71 -1.10 -9.97
C VAL A 75 9.24 -1.51 -9.87
N VAL A 76 8.37 -0.51 -9.85
CA VAL A 76 6.92 -0.71 -9.77
C VAL A 76 6.42 -1.19 -11.12
N ASN A 77 5.97 -2.44 -11.17
CA ASN A 77 5.42 -3.09 -12.36
C ASN A 77 6.41 -3.02 -13.56
N ASP A 78 7.34 -3.96 -13.59
CA ASP A 78 8.38 -4.13 -14.59
C ASP A 78 7.87 -4.24 -16.05
N SER A 79 6.58 -4.52 -16.24
CA SER A 79 5.93 -4.58 -17.56
C SER A 79 5.60 -3.20 -18.13
N ILE A 80 5.56 -2.16 -17.29
CA ILE A 80 5.24 -0.76 -17.67
C ILE A 80 6.53 0.06 -17.81
N GLN A 81 7.47 -0.12 -16.88
CA GLN A 81 8.76 0.57 -16.84
C GLN A 81 9.92 -0.39 -17.19
N THR A 82 10.42 -0.31 -18.42
CA THR A 82 11.51 -1.18 -18.93
C THR A 82 12.85 -0.45 -19.11
N PHE A 83 12.89 0.87 -18.89
CA PHE A 83 14.09 1.68 -19.10
C PHE A 83 15.07 1.60 -17.93
N LEU A 84 14.56 1.32 -16.73
CA LEU A 84 15.30 1.30 -15.47
C LEU A 84 15.20 -0.07 -14.81
N SER A 85 16.25 -0.48 -14.11
CA SER A 85 16.30 -1.77 -13.41
C SER A 85 16.91 -1.61 -12.02
N VAL A 86 16.57 -2.54 -11.13
CA VAL A 86 17.22 -2.64 -9.82
C VAL A 86 18.73 -2.75 -10.00
N GLY A 87 19.49 -1.92 -9.26
CA GLY A 87 20.94 -1.82 -9.35
C GLY A 87 21.46 -0.71 -10.27
N ASP A 88 20.61 -0.14 -11.13
CA ASP A 88 20.97 1.07 -11.89
C ASP A 88 21.21 2.24 -10.94
N LYS A 89 22.10 3.16 -11.32
CA LYS A 89 22.37 4.38 -10.55
C LYS A 89 22.02 5.61 -11.37
N ILE A 90 21.24 6.51 -10.78
CA ILE A 90 20.90 7.80 -11.37
C ILE A 90 21.83 8.85 -10.76
N HIS A 91 22.50 9.61 -11.63
CA HIS A 91 23.47 10.65 -11.26
C HIS A 91 22.89 12.04 -11.44
N GLU A 92 22.10 12.24 -12.49
CA GLU A 92 21.40 13.50 -12.74
C GLU A 92 19.95 13.27 -13.14
N HIS A 93 19.08 14.20 -12.74
CA HIS A 93 17.68 14.27 -13.14
C HIS A 93 17.35 15.70 -13.60
N ASN A 94 16.90 15.83 -14.84
CA ASN A 94 16.57 17.09 -15.51
C ASN A 94 17.68 18.14 -15.41
N GLY A 95 18.93 17.70 -15.64
CA GLY A 95 20.12 18.55 -15.65
C GLY A 95 20.61 18.98 -14.27
N LYS A 96 20.09 18.39 -13.18
CA LYS A 96 20.56 18.60 -11.82
C LYS A 96 21.12 17.30 -11.25
N VAL A 97 22.27 17.39 -10.59
CA VAL A 97 22.84 16.27 -9.83
C VAL A 97 21.88 15.88 -8.72
N VAL A 98 21.65 14.57 -8.58
CA VAL A 98 20.73 14.04 -7.56
C VAL A 98 21.29 14.23 -6.16
N ASN A 99 20.43 14.19 -5.16
CA ASN A 99 20.81 14.36 -3.76
C ASN A 99 19.96 13.47 -2.84
N LYS A 100 20.16 13.62 -1.53
CA LYS A 100 19.47 12.84 -0.49
C LYS A 100 17.95 13.00 -0.47
N SER A 101 17.40 14.04 -1.12
CA SER A 101 15.95 14.23 -1.23
C SER A 101 15.27 13.27 -2.22
N GLY A 102 16.04 12.44 -2.95
CA GLY A 102 15.50 11.44 -3.87
C GLY A 102 15.12 12.02 -5.24
N LEU A 103 14.40 11.20 -6.03
CA LEU A 103 13.81 11.63 -7.30
C LEU A 103 12.56 12.46 -7.05
N ASN A 104 12.52 13.68 -7.58
CA ASN A 104 11.34 14.53 -7.51
C ASN A 104 10.72 14.65 -8.91
N THR A 105 9.89 13.66 -9.27
CA THR A 105 9.21 13.60 -10.55
C THR A 105 7.86 14.28 -10.44
N ASN A 106 7.78 15.55 -10.86
CA ASN A 106 6.52 16.26 -11.07
C ASN A 106 6.30 16.42 -12.57
N GLY A 107 5.07 16.27 -13.02
CA GLY A 107 4.73 16.46 -14.43
C GLY A 107 3.48 15.71 -14.84
N ALA A 108 3.05 15.92 -16.07
CA ALA A 108 1.94 15.19 -16.67
C ALA A 108 2.39 13.80 -17.16
N VAL A 109 1.45 12.86 -17.28
CA VAL A 109 1.70 11.59 -17.96
C VAL A 109 2.19 11.88 -19.39
N GLY A 110 3.28 11.22 -19.80
CA GLY A 110 3.95 11.41 -21.08
C GLY A 110 5.05 12.48 -21.08
N GLU A 111 5.17 13.29 -20.02
CA GLU A 111 6.22 14.30 -19.94
C GLU A 111 7.60 13.64 -19.82
N GLU A 112 8.52 13.97 -20.74
CA GLU A 112 9.86 13.38 -20.76
C GLU A 112 10.73 13.88 -19.61
N GLN A 113 11.29 12.95 -18.85
CA GLN A 113 12.31 13.18 -17.85
C GLN A 113 13.68 12.80 -18.43
N LYS A 114 14.66 13.69 -18.30
CA LYS A 114 16.04 13.43 -18.71
C LYS A 114 16.84 12.91 -17.53
N LEU A 115 17.45 11.73 -17.68
CA LEU A 115 18.31 11.12 -16.67
C LEU A 115 19.71 10.91 -17.21
N ILE A 116 20.71 11.09 -16.35
CA ILE A 116 22.06 10.54 -16.57
C ILE A 116 22.23 9.36 -15.63
N ILE A 117 22.47 8.16 -16.18
CA ILE A 117 22.54 6.92 -15.41
C ILE A 117 23.77 6.10 -15.74
N THR A 118 24.12 5.17 -14.84
CA THR A 118 24.99 4.02 -15.12
C THR A 118 24.20 2.74 -14.86
N LYS A 119 24.29 1.76 -15.76
CA LYS A 119 23.61 0.47 -15.61
C LYS A 119 24.27 -0.38 -14.52
N ALA A 120 23.49 -1.28 -13.91
CA ALA A 120 24.02 -2.23 -12.93
C ALA A 120 25.23 -2.99 -13.49
N GLY A 121 26.37 -2.94 -12.79
CA GLY A 121 27.62 -3.59 -13.24
C GLY A 121 28.39 -2.85 -14.34
N ASP A 122 27.93 -1.67 -14.78
CA ASP A 122 28.59 -0.80 -15.74
C ASP A 122 29.03 0.51 -15.08
N SER A 123 30.07 1.13 -15.63
CA SER A 123 30.59 2.45 -15.23
C SER A 123 30.36 3.53 -16.31
N THR A 124 29.78 3.15 -17.45
CA THR A 124 29.52 4.05 -18.57
C THR A 124 28.28 4.89 -18.30
N PHE A 125 28.44 6.20 -18.37
CA PHE A 125 27.31 7.13 -18.28
C PHE A 125 26.49 7.09 -19.56
N SER A 126 25.17 7.04 -19.40
CA SER A 126 24.21 7.09 -20.48
C SER A 126 23.13 8.13 -20.20
N GLU A 127 22.72 8.84 -21.25
CA GLU A 127 21.58 9.74 -21.19
C GLU A 127 20.31 8.99 -21.62
N LEU A 128 19.29 9.03 -20.77
CA LEU A 128 17.96 8.52 -21.09
C LEU A 128 16.94 9.63 -21.07
N LYS A 129 15.97 9.56 -21.99
CA LYS A 129 14.73 10.34 -21.94
C LYS A 129 13.59 9.36 -21.72
N ILE A 130 12.92 9.48 -20.58
CA ILE A 130 11.90 8.54 -20.13
C ILE A 130 10.61 9.32 -19.88
N PRO A 131 9.48 8.96 -20.52
CA PRO A 131 8.21 9.60 -20.23
C PRO A 131 7.71 9.22 -18.83
N LEU A 132 7.10 10.16 -18.12
CA LEU A 132 6.33 9.86 -16.91
C LEU A 132 5.13 8.96 -17.25
N GLN A 133 4.86 7.98 -16.41
CA GLN A 133 3.73 7.08 -16.57
C GLN A 133 2.90 6.99 -15.28
N LEU A 134 1.68 6.48 -15.40
CA LEU A 134 0.83 6.19 -14.25
C LEU A 134 1.22 4.83 -13.67
N PHE A 135 1.70 4.82 -12.43
CA PHE A 135 2.05 3.63 -11.68
C PHE A 135 1.08 3.42 -10.54
N GLN A 136 0.84 2.17 -10.18
CA GLN A 136 0.05 1.80 -9.04
C GLN A 136 0.79 0.72 -8.26
N TYR A 137 1.14 1.04 -7.02
CA TYR A 137 1.81 0.09 -6.15
C TYR A 137 0.78 -0.89 -5.56
N GLU A 138 1.14 -2.16 -5.54
CA GLU A 138 0.31 -3.23 -5.01
C GLU A 138 1.11 -4.03 -3.99
N GLN A 139 0.43 -4.48 -2.94
CA GLN A 139 1.02 -5.34 -1.92
C GLN A 139 0.17 -6.59 -1.75
N ASP A 140 0.84 -7.73 -1.73
CA ASP A 140 0.27 -8.96 -1.23
C ASP A 140 0.28 -8.98 0.31
N SER A 141 -0.24 -10.05 0.90
CA SER A 141 -0.28 -10.20 2.36
C SER A 141 1.11 -10.15 3.01
N ALA A 142 2.13 -10.72 2.38
CA ALA A 142 3.48 -10.78 2.95
C ALA A 142 4.13 -9.39 3.00
N SER A 143 4.16 -8.69 1.87
CA SER A 143 4.69 -7.33 1.76
C SER A 143 3.91 -6.32 2.60
N PHE A 144 2.59 -6.48 2.69
CA PHE A 144 1.74 -5.65 3.56
C PHE A 144 2.08 -5.81 5.04
N VAL A 145 2.23 -7.05 5.51
CA VAL A 145 2.62 -7.34 6.91
C VAL A 145 4.05 -6.87 7.21
N GLU A 146 4.96 -7.01 6.26
CA GLU A 146 6.33 -6.51 6.39
C GLU A 146 6.36 -4.97 6.55
N GLU A 147 5.55 -4.24 5.79
CA GLU A 147 5.45 -2.78 5.92
C GLU A 147 4.88 -2.37 7.29
N ILE A 148 3.87 -3.09 7.79
CA ILE A 148 3.29 -2.86 9.13
C ILE A 148 4.35 -2.95 10.23
N LEU A 149 5.24 -3.94 10.16
CA LEU A 149 6.34 -4.10 11.12
C LEU A 149 7.35 -2.97 11.00
N LYS A 150 7.78 -2.63 9.77
CA LYS A 150 8.69 -1.51 9.52
C LYS A 150 8.12 -0.19 10.05
N TYR A 151 6.81 -0.03 9.90
CA TYR A 151 6.11 1.14 10.41
C TYR A 151 6.12 1.18 11.93
N SER A 152 5.69 0.10 12.60
CA SER A 152 5.63 0.06 14.06
C SER A 152 6.99 0.25 14.73
N ASP A 153 8.07 -0.19 14.09
CA ASP A 153 9.44 0.00 14.59
C ASP A 153 9.93 1.46 14.50
N LEU A 154 9.29 2.27 13.64
CA LEU A 154 9.74 3.64 13.32
C LEU A 154 9.12 4.71 14.24
N TRP A 155 7.95 4.44 14.81
CA TRP A 155 7.18 5.42 15.59
C TRP A 155 7.23 5.12 17.08
N PHE A 156 7.55 6.13 17.88
CA PHE A 156 7.56 6.03 19.33
C PHE A 156 6.14 5.96 19.89
N ASP A 157 5.27 6.84 19.40
CA ASP A 157 3.85 6.85 19.70
C ASP A 157 3.02 7.17 18.46
N PHE A 158 1.75 6.77 18.50
CA PHE A 158 0.76 7.12 17.51
C PHE A 158 -0.66 7.08 18.08
N ASP A 159 -1.57 7.78 17.42
CA ASP A 159 -3.02 7.61 17.58
C ASP A 159 -3.70 7.51 16.21
N VAL A 160 -4.81 6.79 16.17
CA VAL A 160 -5.68 6.68 14.99
C VAL A 160 -7.09 7.05 15.39
N THR A 161 -7.57 8.16 14.83
CA THR A 161 -8.96 8.59 14.99
C THR A 161 -9.77 8.25 13.74
N ILE A 162 -10.67 7.27 13.85
CA ILE A 162 -11.67 6.98 12.82
C ILE A 162 -12.66 8.16 12.72
N LYS A 163 -12.74 8.81 11.56
CA LYS A 163 -13.60 9.98 11.31
C LYS A 163 -14.96 9.57 10.77
N GLU A 164 -14.97 8.67 9.80
CA GLU A 164 -16.20 8.18 9.19
C GLU A 164 -16.04 6.73 8.75
N LYS A 165 -17.13 5.97 8.87
CA LYS A 165 -17.20 4.59 8.39
C LYS A 165 -18.57 4.34 7.79
N VAL A 166 -18.61 3.82 6.57
CA VAL A 166 -19.84 3.49 5.86
C VAL A 166 -19.76 2.05 5.37
N ILE A 167 -20.64 1.20 5.90
CA ILE A 167 -20.75 -0.20 5.46
C ILE A 167 -21.87 -0.32 4.41
N ARG A 168 -21.51 -0.84 3.24
CA ARG A 168 -22.44 -1.12 2.13
C ARG A 168 -22.15 -2.48 1.52
N LYS A 169 -23.04 -3.44 1.80
CA LYS A 169 -22.92 -4.83 1.34
C LYS A 169 -21.58 -5.42 1.81
N ASN A 170 -20.70 -5.76 0.89
CA ASN A 170 -19.38 -6.33 1.14
C ASN A 170 -18.26 -5.28 0.99
N LYS A 171 -18.57 -4.00 1.19
CA LYS A 171 -17.61 -2.91 1.17
C LYS A 171 -17.70 -2.11 2.45
N VAL A 172 -16.56 -1.74 3.00
CA VAL A 172 -16.43 -0.78 4.09
C VAL A 172 -15.63 0.40 3.56
N PHE A 173 -16.23 1.58 3.61
CA PHE A 173 -15.54 2.84 3.37
C PHE A 173 -15.09 3.35 4.73
N VAL A 174 -13.81 3.63 4.89
CA VAL A 174 -13.27 4.17 6.14
C VAL A 174 -12.46 5.43 5.85
N HIS A 175 -12.66 6.45 6.64
CA HIS A 175 -11.86 7.66 6.68
C HIS A 175 -11.30 7.80 8.09
N TYR A 176 -9.99 7.92 8.20
CA TYR A 176 -9.31 8.07 9.48
C TYR A 176 -8.19 9.10 9.42
N LEU A 177 -7.91 9.70 10.57
CA LEU A 177 -6.74 10.55 10.81
C LEU A 177 -5.74 9.74 11.63
N TRP A 178 -4.49 9.77 11.23
CA TRP A 178 -3.37 9.25 11.97
C TRP A 178 -2.51 10.40 12.46
N GLU A 179 -2.02 10.31 13.69
CA GLU A 179 -0.99 11.19 14.26
C GLU A 179 0.08 10.39 15.00
N GLY A 180 1.31 10.90 15.08
CA GLY A 180 2.36 10.24 15.87
C GLY A 180 3.70 10.96 15.88
N SER A 181 4.61 10.51 16.74
CA SER A 181 5.96 11.07 16.89
C SER A 181 7.03 9.98 16.83
N LYS A 182 8.24 10.35 16.34
CA LYS A 182 9.36 9.40 16.19
C LYS A 182 10.14 9.17 17.49
N TYR A 183 9.95 10.03 18.48
CA TYR A 183 10.63 9.97 19.78
C TYR A 183 9.85 10.78 20.80
N GLU A 184 10.05 10.50 22.08
CA GLU A 184 9.35 11.15 23.19
C GLU A 184 9.49 12.68 23.12
N SER A 185 8.35 13.40 23.16
CA SER A 185 8.27 14.86 23.01
C SER A 185 8.81 15.43 21.69
N GLY A 186 8.86 14.62 20.63
CA GLY A 186 9.26 15.06 19.29
C GLY A 186 8.16 15.78 18.50
N ASP A 187 8.49 16.17 17.27
CA ASP A 187 7.52 16.73 16.33
C ASP A 187 6.39 15.73 16.05
N THR A 188 5.16 16.23 16.02
CA THR A 188 3.98 15.43 15.70
C THR A 188 3.69 15.50 14.20
N TYR A 189 3.58 14.31 13.61
CA TYR A 189 3.29 14.08 12.21
C TYR A 189 1.83 13.69 12.03
N TYR A 190 1.26 13.98 10.86
CA TYR A 190 -0.18 13.82 10.61
C TYR A 190 -0.45 13.39 9.18
N PHE A 191 -1.35 12.42 9.00
CA PHE A 191 -1.98 12.17 7.70
C PHE A 191 -3.44 11.72 7.85
N SER A 192 -4.20 11.94 6.78
CA SER A 192 -5.56 11.40 6.63
C SER A 192 -5.58 10.38 5.51
N ALA A 193 -6.30 9.28 5.70
CA ALA A 193 -6.48 8.27 4.69
C ALA A 193 -7.96 7.95 4.51
N MET A 194 -8.36 7.73 3.26
CA MET A 194 -9.63 7.13 2.91
C MET A 194 -9.37 5.80 2.23
N GLU A 195 -10.10 4.77 2.61
CA GLU A 195 -9.90 3.42 2.08
C GLU A 195 -11.22 2.72 1.83
N ILE A 196 -11.23 1.85 0.84
CA ILE A 196 -12.33 0.93 0.56
C ILE A 196 -11.85 -0.49 0.84
N LEU A 197 -12.38 -1.10 1.89
CA LEU A 197 -12.12 -2.49 2.24
C LEU A 197 -13.18 -3.35 1.57
N TYR A 198 -12.75 -4.28 0.75
CA TYR A 198 -13.59 -5.28 0.11
C TYR A 198 -13.59 -6.53 0.97
N LEU A 199 -14.79 -6.95 1.38
CA LEU A 199 -14.99 -8.11 2.24
C LEU A 199 -15.36 -9.33 1.41
N ASN A 200 -14.79 -10.47 1.76
CA ASN A 200 -15.17 -11.74 1.21
C ASN A 200 -16.51 -12.19 1.82
N LYS A 201 -17.55 -12.27 0.99
CA LYS A 201 -18.93 -12.60 1.42
C LYS A 201 -19.11 -13.91 2.19
N LYS A 202 -18.14 -14.83 2.15
CA LYS A 202 -18.24 -16.14 2.80
C LYS A 202 -17.49 -16.23 4.12
N ARG A 203 -16.49 -15.38 4.34
CA ARG A 203 -15.54 -15.48 5.46
C ARG A 203 -15.44 -14.20 6.29
N ASP A 204 -16.06 -13.11 5.83
CA ASP A 204 -15.94 -11.78 6.41
C ASP A 204 -14.49 -11.34 6.63
N LEU A 205 -13.59 -11.80 5.75
CA LEU A 205 -12.20 -11.37 5.71
C LEU A 205 -12.04 -10.27 4.69
N VAL A 206 -11.08 -9.37 4.92
CA VAL A 206 -10.69 -8.34 3.95
C VAL A 206 -9.93 -9.04 2.82
N GLU A 207 -10.50 -9.06 1.62
CA GLU A 207 -9.85 -9.63 0.44
C GLU A 207 -9.07 -8.59 -0.36
N ARG A 208 -9.45 -7.32 -0.24
CA ARG A 208 -8.75 -6.24 -0.93
C ARG A 208 -8.95 -4.91 -0.22
N ILE A 209 -7.93 -4.07 -0.25
CA ILE A 209 -8.04 -2.66 0.15
C ILE A 209 -7.72 -1.80 -1.07
N GLU A 210 -8.54 -0.80 -1.35
CA GLU A 210 -8.23 0.26 -2.30
C GLU A 210 -7.97 1.55 -1.52
N GLY A 211 -6.73 2.03 -1.62
CA GLY A 211 -6.26 3.24 -1.00
C GLY A 211 -6.65 4.51 -1.75
N ILE A 212 -7.15 5.50 -1.02
CA ILE A 212 -7.48 6.83 -1.52
C ILE A 212 -6.87 7.85 -0.57
N TRP A 213 -5.62 8.23 -0.83
CA TRP A 213 -4.95 9.33 -0.14
C TRP A 213 -4.14 10.15 -1.13
N SER A 214 -3.79 11.38 -0.74
CA SER A 214 -2.86 12.15 -1.56
C SER A 214 -1.44 11.62 -1.32
N GLU A 215 -0.80 11.17 -2.40
CA GLU A 215 0.59 10.72 -2.42
C GLU A 215 1.57 11.73 -1.78
N LYS A 216 1.26 13.02 -1.94
CA LYS A 216 1.99 14.13 -1.31
C LYS A 216 1.94 14.06 0.22
N GLN A 217 0.77 13.81 0.82
CA GLN A 217 0.63 13.71 2.28
C GLN A 217 1.41 12.54 2.86
N PHE A 218 1.44 11.39 2.18
CA PHE A 218 2.21 10.22 2.61
C PHE A 218 3.72 10.48 2.54
N ARG A 219 4.22 10.95 1.39
CA ARG A 219 5.66 11.19 1.18
C ARG A 219 6.25 12.27 2.08
N ASP A 220 5.47 13.27 2.45
CA ASP A 220 5.96 14.37 3.28
C ASP A 220 6.17 13.95 4.76
N GLN A 221 5.73 12.77 5.21
CA GLN A 221 5.97 12.27 6.59
C GLN A 221 7.35 11.60 6.77
N PHE A 222 7.98 11.19 5.67
CA PHE A 222 9.25 10.44 5.68
C PHE A 222 10.46 11.29 5.32
N LYS A 223 10.26 12.58 5.01
CA LYS A 223 11.32 13.59 4.92
C LYS A 223 11.66 14.13 6.31
#